data_AF-A0A8E8EV90-F1
#
_entry.id   AF-A0A8E8EV90-F1
#
_cell.length_a   1.000
_cell.length_b   1.000
_cell.length_c   1.000
_cell.angle_alpha   90.00
_cell.angle_beta   90.00
_cell.angle_gamma   90.00
#
_symmetry.space_group_name_H-M   'P 1'
#
loop_
_entity.id
_entity.type
_entity.pdbx_description
1 polymer ?
#
loop_
_entity_poly.entity_id
_entity_poly.type
_entity_poly.pdbx_seq_one_letter_code
_entity_poly.pdbx_strand_id
1 'polypeptide(L)'
;MGKHERGWVEATEKLTAQLANGAEPDPDLEEQGRPDLAAALAERIAADFPERTEVCHAGNSYDSLGDLVVDVDGAETFLEAKFVASGGTRANLGQDTLTQFGLFEDATAWSEFREEIGFPEDREALLRQFDDYPDDVRDWSYKSAVYDRAKHLKNVVDVSRGQNTGSRADEVLADPDATETQREAARIINEILELDREEKLAYFDHLRAAEQNPRNVETFAHLIVCGYHTADALREHFDEDLDEIKRLLAADAYRLYEVNRNSATVTDENPAELLAGFEWEDTRVEVPEDGTSVSVVTGPPGNRRRVLNIAYNWKNKFQGIQTPSMNVFVPEA
;
A
#
# COMPACT_ATOMS: atom_id res chain seq x y z
N MET A 1 7.10 -4.94 -1.13
CA MET A 1 7.84 -6.16 -1.52
C MET A 1 6.85 -7.31 -1.62
N GLY A 2 7.06 -8.25 -2.54
CA GLY A 2 6.22 -9.45 -2.70
C GLY A 2 6.70 -10.63 -1.83
N LYS A 3 5.84 -11.63 -1.62
CA LYS A 3 6.17 -12.86 -0.85
C LYS A 3 7.44 -13.58 -1.34
N HIS A 4 7.76 -13.48 -2.62
CA HIS A 4 8.95 -14.09 -3.23
C HIS A 4 10.25 -13.31 -2.98
N GLU A 5 10.15 -12.04 -2.56
CA GLU A 5 11.30 -11.18 -2.32
C GLU A 5 11.81 -11.25 -0.87
N ARG A 6 11.00 -11.71 0.09
CA ARG A 6 11.38 -11.67 1.52
C ARG A 6 12.62 -12.49 1.86
N GLY A 7 12.84 -13.63 1.19
CA GLY A 7 14.00 -14.49 1.47
C GLY A 7 15.34 -13.83 1.17
N TRP A 8 15.48 -13.20 -0.01
CA TRP A 8 16.73 -12.51 -0.35
C TRP A 8 16.88 -11.20 0.44
N VAL A 9 15.77 -10.55 0.78
CA VAL A 9 15.75 -9.33 1.61
C VAL A 9 16.30 -9.64 3.00
N GLU A 10 15.79 -10.66 3.68
CA GLU A 10 16.29 -11.09 4.99
C GLU A 10 17.77 -11.48 4.94
N ALA A 11 18.18 -12.23 3.91
CA ALA A 11 19.59 -12.57 3.72
C ALA A 11 20.47 -11.32 3.55
N THR A 12 19.96 -10.30 2.86
CA THR A 12 20.63 -9.01 2.66
C THR A 12 20.72 -8.21 3.97
N GLU A 13 19.67 -8.20 4.78
CA GLU A 13 19.66 -7.55 6.11
C GLU A 13 20.69 -8.21 7.05
N LYS A 14 20.71 -9.56 7.12
CA LYS A 14 21.71 -10.30 7.91
C LYS A 14 23.14 -10.04 7.44
N LEU A 15 23.35 -10.05 6.13
CA LEU A 15 24.65 -9.72 5.53
C LEU A 15 25.07 -8.28 5.83
N THR A 16 24.12 -7.34 5.84
CA THR A 16 24.37 -5.95 6.25
C THR A 16 24.89 -5.87 7.67
N ALA A 17 24.26 -6.56 8.62
CA ALA A 17 24.71 -6.59 10.02
C ALA A 17 26.14 -7.15 10.15
N GLN A 18 26.47 -8.24 9.43
CA GLN A 18 27.83 -8.77 9.40
C GLN A 18 28.85 -7.74 8.88
N LEU A 19 28.57 -7.13 7.74
CA LEU A 19 29.45 -6.12 7.13
C LEU A 19 29.59 -4.88 8.01
N ALA A 20 28.51 -4.40 8.62
CA ALA A 20 28.52 -3.23 9.50
C ALA A 20 29.34 -3.46 10.77
N ASN A 21 29.45 -4.71 11.24
CA ASN A 21 30.32 -5.12 12.34
C ASN A 21 31.76 -5.48 11.91
N GLY A 22 32.08 -5.39 10.61
CA GLY A 22 33.38 -5.78 10.07
C GLY A 22 33.65 -7.28 10.08
N ALA A 23 32.60 -8.11 10.16
CA ALA A 23 32.70 -9.56 10.07
C ALA A 23 32.91 -10.02 8.61
N GLU A 24 33.48 -11.20 8.44
CA GLU A 24 33.58 -11.85 7.13
C GLU A 24 32.18 -12.30 6.67
N PRO A 25 31.77 -12.00 5.43
CA PRO A 25 30.49 -12.43 4.87
C PRO A 25 30.28 -13.94 4.92
N ASP A 26 29.10 -14.38 5.33
CA ASP A 26 28.68 -15.78 5.18
C ASP A 26 28.39 -16.08 3.70
N PRO A 27 29.06 -17.07 3.07
CA PRO A 27 28.83 -17.43 1.67
C PRO A 27 27.38 -17.78 1.35
N ASP A 28 26.65 -18.39 2.28
CA ASP A 28 25.25 -18.77 2.07
C ASP A 28 24.36 -17.52 2.00
N LEU A 29 24.68 -16.47 2.79
CA LEU A 29 23.98 -15.18 2.74
C LEU A 29 24.33 -14.40 1.48
N GLU A 30 25.57 -14.50 1.00
CA GLU A 30 25.98 -13.88 -0.26
C GLU A 30 25.26 -14.50 -1.47
N GLU A 31 25.07 -15.83 -1.46
CA GLU A 31 24.34 -16.54 -2.52
C GLU A 31 22.84 -16.22 -2.49
N GLN A 32 22.24 -16.16 -1.30
CA GLN A 32 20.80 -15.96 -1.13
C GLN A 32 20.36 -14.49 -1.22
N GLY A 33 21.24 -13.57 -0.82
CA GLY A 33 20.95 -12.15 -0.69
C GLY A 33 21.46 -11.30 -1.85
N ARG A 34 21.70 -10.02 -1.55
CA ARG A 34 22.24 -9.02 -2.48
C ARG A 34 23.45 -8.33 -1.86
N PRO A 35 24.67 -8.86 -2.06
CA PRO A 35 25.90 -8.32 -1.45
C PRO A 35 26.15 -6.84 -1.79
N ASP A 36 25.80 -6.42 -3.00
CA ASP A 36 25.91 -5.03 -3.45
C ASP A 36 25.05 -4.08 -2.62
N LEU A 37 23.83 -4.50 -2.29
CA LEU A 37 22.89 -3.71 -1.49
C LEU A 37 23.27 -3.75 0.00
N ALA A 38 23.72 -4.90 0.49
CA ALA A 38 24.16 -5.05 1.87
C ALA A 38 25.38 -4.17 2.17
N ALA A 39 26.35 -4.12 1.24
CA ALA A 39 27.52 -3.25 1.37
C ALA A 39 27.13 -1.77 1.40
N ALA A 40 26.26 -1.32 0.48
CA ALA A 40 25.80 0.07 0.46
C ALA A 40 25.05 0.46 1.75
N LEU A 41 24.23 -0.46 2.28
CA LEU A 41 23.51 -0.24 3.53
C LEU A 41 24.47 -0.19 4.73
N ALA A 42 25.46 -1.08 4.80
CA ALA A 42 26.47 -1.08 5.85
C ALA A 42 27.35 0.18 5.80
N GLU A 43 27.74 0.65 4.61
CA GLU A 43 28.45 1.91 4.41
C GLU A 43 27.62 3.11 4.91
N ARG A 44 26.32 3.12 4.62
CA ARG A 44 25.42 4.16 5.10
C ARG A 44 25.30 4.16 6.62
N ILE A 45 25.07 2.98 7.24
CA ILE A 45 25.05 2.83 8.69
C ILE A 45 26.35 3.32 9.31
N ALA A 46 27.50 3.02 8.69
CA ALA A 46 28.79 3.46 9.20
C ALA A 46 29.00 4.97 9.12
N ALA A 47 28.43 5.63 8.10
CA ALA A 47 28.47 7.08 7.96
C ALA A 47 27.54 7.79 8.97
N ASP A 48 26.34 7.24 9.17
CA ASP A 48 25.34 7.84 10.07
C ASP A 48 25.65 7.54 11.55
N PHE A 49 26.24 6.38 11.85
CA PHE A 49 26.60 5.92 13.20
C PHE A 49 28.10 5.53 13.26
N PRO A 50 29.01 6.52 13.24
CA PRO A 50 30.46 6.27 13.28
C PRO A 50 30.93 5.67 14.62
N GLU A 51 30.18 5.91 15.70
CA GLU A 51 30.48 5.46 17.07
C GLU A 51 29.75 4.16 17.45
N ARG A 52 29.06 3.51 16.49
CA ARG A 52 28.33 2.26 16.76
C ARG A 52 29.25 1.18 17.38
N THR A 53 28.71 0.46 18.34
CA THR A 53 29.38 -0.66 19.03
C THR A 53 28.99 -2.00 18.40
N GLU A 54 27.74 -2.13 17.97
CA GLU A 54 27.17 -3.35 17.40
C GLU A 54 26.02 -3.03 16.43
N VAL A 55 25.84 -3.86 15.41
CA VAL A 55 24.67 -3.89 14.54
C VAL A 55 24.10 -5.29 14.51
N CYS A 56 22.84 -5.45 14.90
CA CYS A 56 22.16 -6.73 14.93
C CYS A 56 21.05 -6.79 13.88
N HIS A 57 20.89 -7.96 13.26
CA HIS A 57 19.65 -8.27 12.54
C HIS A 57 18.59 -8.67 13.55
N ALA A 58 17.48 -7.94 13.56
CA ALA A 58 16.33 -8.20 14.41
C ALA A 58 15.09 -8.63 13.60
N GLY A 59 15.12 -8.45 12.28
CA GLY A 59 14.01 -8.77 11.38
C GLY A 59 13.47 -10.19 11.56
N ASN A 60 12.15 -10.33 11.36
CA ASN A 60 11.34 -11.53 11.60
C ASN A 60 11.15 -11.93 13.09
N SER A 61 11.71 -11.18 14.04
CA SER A 61 11.10 -11.15 15.36
C SER A 61 9.91 -10.20 15.30
N TYR A 62 8.77 -10.72 15.73
CA TYR A 62 7.51 -10.00 15.91
C TYR A 62 7.61 -8.93 17.04
N ASP A 63 8.76 -8.85 17.70
CA ASP A 63 9.02 -8.00 18.85
C ASP A 63 9.97 -6.82 18.53
N SER A 64 10.47 -6.70 17.29
CA SER A 64 11.39 -5.63 16.88
C SER A 64 10.72 -4.61 15.98
N LEU A 65 10.94 -3.33 16.27
CA LEU A 65 10.38 -2.24 15.50
C LEU A 65 11.07 -2.03 14.14
N GLY A 66 12.30 -2.52 13.95
CA GLY A 66 13.01 -2.44 12.68
C GLY A 66 13.68 -3.75 12.29
N ASP A 67 14.06 -3.87 11.02
CA ASP A 67 14.82 -5.01 10.49
C ASP A 67 16.23 -5.11 11.12
N LEU A 68 16.85 -3.97 11.45
CA LEU A 68 18.18 -3.87 12.06
C LEU A 68 18.13 -3.04 13.35
N VAL A 69 19.01 -3.34 14.30
CA VAL A 69 19.25 -2.53 15.50
C VAL A 69 20.71 -2.11 15.54
N VAL A 70 20.96 -0.81 15.73
CA VAL A 70 22.30 -0.24 15.93
C VAL A 70 22.44 0.15 17.39
N ASP A 71 23.45 -0.38 18.07
CA ASP A 71 23.83 0.05 19.42
C ASP A 71 24.90 1.15 19.34
N VAL A 72 24.65 2.25 20.04
CA VAL A 72 25.63 3.32 20.28
C VAL A 72 25.69 3.57 21.78
N ASP A 73 26.79 3.15 22.43
CA ASP A 73 27.03 3.30 23.87
C ASP A 73 25.87 2.78 24.76
N GLY A 74 25.21 1.69 24.36
CA GLY A 74 24.09 1.09 25.08
C GLY A 74 22.73 1.73 24.81
N ALA A 75 22.65 2.66 23.85
CA ALA A 75 21.39 3.16 23.30
C ALA A 75 21.10 2.48 21.96
N GLU A 76 19.91 1.93 21.82
CA GLU A 76 19.46 1.23 20.61
C GLU A 76 18.77 2.21 19.65
N THR A 77 19.13 2.13 18.37
CA THR A 77 18.42 2.77 17.26
C THR A 77 17.93 1.71 16.29
N PHE A 78 16.62 1.68 16.04
CA PHE A 78 16.00 0.73 15.11
C PHE A 78 16.06 1.28 13.68
N LEU A 79 16.46 0.45 12.72
CA LEU A 79 16.47 0.78 11.30
C LEU A 79 15.54 -0.14 10.54
N GLU A 80 14.62 0.44 9.77
CA GLU A 80 13.77 -0.27 8.81
C GLU A 80 14.37 -0.13 7.40
N ALA A 81 14.58 -1.25 6.70
CA ALA A 81 15.25 -1.25 5.40
C ALA A 81 14.27 -1.57 4.26
N LYS A 82 14.03 -0.59 3.37
CA LYS A 82 13.09 -0.73 2.25
C LYS A 82 13.74 -0.80 0.90
N PHE A 83 13.66 -1.98 0.30
CA PHE A 83 14.19 -2.24 -1.02
C PHE A 83 13.20 -1.82 -2.13
N VAL A 84 13.49 -0.71 -2.82
CA VAL A 84 12.62 -0.11 -3.84
C VAL A 84 13.27 -0.10 -5.23
N ALA A 85 12.47 -0.20 -6.29
CA ALA A 85 12.95 -0.15 -7.68
C ALA A 85 13.02 1.29 -8.24
N SER A 86 12.09 2.13 -7.78
CA SER A 86 11.86 3.50 -8.20
C SER A 86 10.98 4.17 -7.15
N GLY A 87 11.08 5.49 -6.97
CA GLY A 87 10.18 6.23 -6.09
C GLY A 87 8.72 6.09 -6.51
N GLY A 88 7.82 5.97 -5.53
CA GLY A 88 6.36 5.90 -5.74
C GLY A 88 5.64 5.13 -4.64
N THR A 89 4.45 5.62 -4.23
CA THR A 89 3.54 5.12 -3.18
C THR A 89 4.22 4.64 -1.89
N ARG A 90 4.03 5.36 -0.78
CA ARG A 90 4.56 5.01 0.55
C ARG A 90 4.22 3.57 0.92
N ALA A 91 2.94 3.20 0.92
CA ALA A 91 2.47 1.86 1.28
C ALA A 91 1.42 1.35 0.29
N ASN A 92 1.38 0.03 0.08
CA ASN A 92 0.29 -0.62 -0.66
C ASN A 92 -0.42 -1.59 0.29
N LEU A 93 -1.59 -1.18 0.79
CA LEU A 93 -2.37 -1.90 1.78
C LEU A 93 -3.55 -2.63 1.13
N GLY A 94 -4.17 -3.54 1.89
CA GLY A 94 -5.38 -4.24 1.46
C GLY A 94 -6.57 -3.29 1.34
N GLN A 95 -7.60 -3.68 0.59
CA GLN A 95 -8.82 -2.88 0.40
C GLN A 95 -9.60 -2.59 1.70
N ASP A 96 -9.44 -3.45 2.70
CA ASP A 96 -10.19 -3.41 3.98
C ASP A 96 -9.44 -2.64 5.07
N THR A 97 -8.25 -2.11 4.78
CA THR A 97 -7.36 -1.57 5.81
C THR A 97 -7.93 -0.36 6.56
N LEU A 98 -8.82 0.44 5.97
CA LEU A 98 -9.45 1.56 6.70
C LEU A 98 -10.32 1.12 7.88
N THR A 99 -10.95 -0.05 7.81
CA THR A 99 -11.85 -0.53 8.89
C THR A 99 -11.21 -1.63 9.72
N GLN A 100 -10.29 -2.41 9.15
CA GLN A 100 -9.61 -3.53 9.81
C GLN A 100 -8.92 -3.14 11.13
N PHE A 101 -8.46 -1.90 11.25
CA PHE A 101 -7.75 -1.38 12.42
C PHE A 101 -8.62 -0.47 13.30
N GLY A 102 -9.94 -0.54 13.15
CA GLY A 102 -10.88 0.23 13.97
C GLY A 102 -10.71 1.73 13.87
N LEU A 103 -10.31 2.26 12.69
CA LEU A 103 -10.24 3.70 12.46
C LEU A 103 -11.64 4.32 12.48
N PHE A 104 -12.60 3.55 11.98
CA PHE A 104 -14.04 3.80 12.03
C PHE A 104 -14.67 2.75 12.95
N GLU A 105 -15.48 3.18 13.90
CA GLU A 105 -16.19 2.31 14.83
C GLU A 105 -17.37 1.65 14.11
N ASP A 106 -17.47 0.32 14.23
CA ASP A 106 -18.53 -0.53 13.66
C ASP A 106 -18.77 -0.39 12.14
N ALA A 107 -17.85 0.23 11.40
CA ALA A 107 -17.97 0.37 9.95
C ALA A 107 -17.66 -0.95 9.23
N THR A 108 -18.57 -1.37 8.35
CA THR A 108 -18.37 -2.51 7.44
C THR A 108 -17.11 -2.32 6.57
N ALA A 109 -16.31 -3.38 6.42
CA ALA A 109 -15.15 -3.37 5.53
C ALA A 109 -15.55 -3.28 4.05
N TRP A 110 -14.69 -2.69 3.22
CA TRP A 110 -14.93 -2.52 1.78
C TRP A 110 -15.41 -3.81 1.11
N SER A 111 -14.71 -4.93 1.35
CA SER A 111 -15.05 -6.22 0.75
C SER A 111 -16.43 -6.73 1.16
N GLU A 112 -16.80 -6.57 2.43
CA GLU A 112 -18.09 -7.00 2.97
C GLU A 112 -19.21 -6.07 2.51
N PHE A 113 -18.98 -4.76 2.52
CA PHE A 113 -19.93 -3.75 2.03
C PHE A 113 -20.37 -4.05 0.59
N ARG A 114 -19.42 -4.47 -0.27
CA ARG A 114 -19.73 -4.87 -1.65
C ARG A 114 -20.66 -6.05 -1.76
N GLU A 115 -20.44 -7.06 -0.92
CA GLU A 115 -21.29 -8.25 -0.87
C GLU A 115 -22.68 -7.86 -0.35
N GLU A 116 -22.77 -7.00 0.67
CA GLU A 116 -24.04 -6.54 1.23
C GLU A 116 -24.92 -5.79 0.23
N ILE A 117 -24.32 -4.96 -0.62
CA ILE A 117 -25.06 -4.18 -1.63
C ILE A 117 -25.27 -4.93 -2.96
N GLY A 118 -24.82 -6.19 -3.06
CA GLY A 118 -25.03 -7.03 -4.26
C GLY A 118 -24.13 -6.67 -5.46
N PHE A 119 -23.01 -5.98 -5.23
CA PHE A 119 -22.09 -5.61 -6.30
C PHE A 119 -21.59 -6.80 -7.13
N PRO A 120 -21.18 -7.94 -6.52
CA PRO A 120 -20.71 -9.10 -7.28
C PRO A 120 -21.73 -9.61 -8.32
N GLU A 121 -23.00 -9.64 -7.94
CA GLU A 121 -24.14 -10.07 -8.76
C GLU A 121 -24.41 -9.09 -9.88
N ASP A 122 -24.47 -7.79 -9.59
CA ASP A 122 -24.73 -6.75 -10.60
C ASP A 122 -23.62 -6.70 -11.65
N ARG A 123 -22.36 -6.78 -11.21
CA ARG A 123 -21.20 -6.91 -12.10
C ARG A 123 -21.30 -8.16 -12.97
N GLU A 124 -21.67 -9.30 -12.38
CA GLU A 124 -21.81 -10.54 -13.16
C GLU A 124 -22.95 -10.45 -14.18
N ALA A 125 -24.07 -9.82 -13.82
CA ALA A 125 -25.18 -9.56 -14.72
C ALA A 125 -24.75 -8.69 -15.91
N LEU A 126 -23.99 -7.62 -15.68
CA LEU A 126 -23.41 -6.78 -16.74
C LEU A 126 -22.50 -7.59 -17.67
N LEU A 127 -21.58 -8.38 -17.11
CA LEU A 127 -20.69 -9.22 -17.91
C LEU A 127 -21.48 -10.20 -18.78
N ARG A 128 -22.56 -10.80 -18.26
CA ARG A 128 -23.39 -11.78 -19.01
C ARG A 128 -24.20 -11.17 -20.15
N GLN A 129 -24.27 -9.84 -20.28
CA GLN A 129 -24.96 -9.21 -21.40
C GLN A 129 -24.22 -9.40 -22.73
N PHE A 130 -22.91 -9.67 -22.69
CA PHE A 130 -22.12 -9.86 -23.90
C PHE A 130 -22.34 -11.26 -24.49
N ASP A 131 -22.93 -11.31 -25.68
CA ASP A 131 -23.30 -12.58 -26.33
C ASP A 131 -22.11 -13.31 -26.98
N ASP A 132 -21.08 -12.57 -27.42
CA ASP A 132 -19.98 -13.07 -28.25
C ASP A 132 -18.80 -13.70 -27.47
N TYR A 133 -19.05 -14.21 -26.26
CA TYR A 133 -18.01 -14.95 -25.53
C TYR A 133 -17.68 -16.28 -26.20
N PRO A 134 -16.39 -16.67 -26.26
CA PRO A 134 -15.98 -18.04 -26.55
C PRO A 134 -16.67 -19.05 -25.61
N ASP A 135 -17.04 -20.24 -26.12
CA ASP A 135 -17.79 -21.25 -25.35
C ASP A 135 -17.11 -21.60 -24.02
N ASP A 136 -15.77 -21.64 -24.00
CA ASP A 136 -14.95 -21.91 -22.81
C ASP A 136 -15.00 -20.80 -21.75
N VAL A 137 -15.28 -19.55 -22.15
CA VAL A 137 -15.46 -18.40 -21.25
C VAL A 137 -16.92 -18.25 -20.83
N ARG A 138 -17.86 -18.58 -21.73
CA ARG A 138 -19.30 -18.46 -21.50
C ARG A 138 -19.79 -19.41 -20.42
N ASP A 139 -19.48 -20.70 -20.54
CA ASP A 139 -20.06 -21.76 -19.71
C ASP A 139 -19.36 -21.95 -18.35
N TRP A 140 -18.42 -21.07 -18.01
CA TRP A 140 -17.57 -21.22 -16.85
C TRP A 140 -18.21 -20.65 -15.57
N SER A 141 -18.27 -21.47 -14.50
CA SER A 141 -18.88 -21.11 -13.22
C SER A 141 -17.88 -20.93 -12.06
N TYR A 142 -16.58 -20.95 -12.34
CA TYR A 142 -15.55 -20.76 -11.31
C TYR A 142 -15.32 -19.27 -11.01
N LYS A 143 -14.73 -18.97 -9.85
CA LYS A 143 -14.34 -17.61 -9.44
C LYS A 143 -13.43 -16.88 -10.46
N SER A 144 -12.73 -17.63 -11.32
CA SER A 144 -11.94 -17.08 -12.42
C SER A 144 -12.77 -16.54 -13.60
N ALA A 145 -14.01 -17.01 -13.78
CA ALA A 145 -14.83 -16.70 -14.96
C ALA A 145 -15.08 -15.19 -15.13
N VAL A 146 -15.25 -14.45 -14.03
CA VAL A 146 -15.37 -12.98 -14.05
C VAL A 146 -14.13 -12.33 -14.67
N TYR A 147 -12.93 -12.81 -14.31
CA TYR A 147 -11.68 -12.28 -14.83
C TYR A 147 -11.48 -12.62 -16.31
N ASP A 148 -11.88 -13.81 -16.73
CA ASP A 148 -11.76 -14.25 -18.12
C ASP A 148 -12.75 -13.53 -19.04
N ARG A 149 -14.00 -13.33 -18.60
CA ARG A 149 -15.00 -12.50 -19.29
C ARG A 149 -14.51 -11.06 -19.43
N ALA A 150 -14.04 -10.47 -18.34
CA ALA A 150 -13.47 -9.12 -18.36
C ALA A 150 -12.25 -9.00 -19.29
N LYS A 151 -11.36 -10.00 -19.28
CA LYS A 151 -10.20 -10.06 -20.18
C LYS A 151 -10.65 -10.16 -21.63
N HIS A 152 -11.70 -10.93 -21.92
CA HIS A 152 -12.24 -11.04 -23.27
C HIS A 152 -12.78 -9.69 -23.76
N LEU A 153 -13.59 -8.98 -22.96
CA LEU A 153 -14.07 -7.64 -23.33
C LEU A 153 -12.91 -6.69 -23.67
N LYS A 154 -11.85 -6.69 -22.85
CA LYS A 154 -10.64 -5.91 -23.12
C LYS A 154 -9.95 -6.26 -24.43
N ASN A 155 -9.96 -7.53 -24.83
CA ASN A 155 -9.37 -7.95 -26.10
C ASN A 155 -10.23 -7.51 -27.29
N VAL A 156 -11.56 -7.55 -27.16
CA VAL A 156 -12.50 -7.09 -28.19
C VAL A 156 -12.31 -5.60 -28.49
N VAL A 157 -12.14 -4.77 -27.46
CA VAL A 157 -11.88 -3.32 -27.60
C VAL A 157 -10.38 -2.97 -27.80
N ASP A 158 -9.51 -3.97 -27.91
CA ASP A 158 -8.06 -3.83 -28.15
C ASP A 158 -7.35 -2.92 -27.13
N VAL A 159 -7.56 -3.17 -25.83
CA VAL A 159 -6.90 -2.40 -24.76
C VAL A 159 -5.43 -2.80 -24.68
N SER A 160 -4.55 -1.85 -25.04
CA SER A 160 -3.10 -2.04 -24.97
C SER A 160 -2.57 -2.16 -23.55
N ARG A 161 -1.39 -2.78 -23.39
CA ARG A 161 -0.73 -2.90 -22.08
C ARG A 161 -0.44 -1.51 -21.50
N GLY A 162 -0.99 -1.23 -20.33
CA GLY A 162 -0.83 0.05 -19.63
C GLY A 162 -1.83 1.14 -20.04
N GLN A 163 -2.67 0.88 -21.04
CA GLN A 163 -3.76 1.80 -21.41
C GLN A 163 -4.90 1.71 -20.39
N ASN A 164 -5.48 2.86 -20.05
CA ASN A 164 -6.68 2.93 -19.23
C ASN A 164 -7.86 2.28 -19.99
N THR A 165 -8.55 1.33 -19.35
CA THR A 165 -9.61 0.55 -19.99
C THR A 165 -10.85 1.39 -20.30
N GLY A 166 -11.21 2.35 -19.43
CA GLY A 166 -12.33 3.26 -19.66
C GLY A 166 -12.06 4.23 -20.80
N SER A 167 -10.89 4.86 -20.83
CA SER A 167 -10.52 5.76 -21.94
C SER A 167 -10.57 5.05 -23.29
N ARG A 168 -10.14 3.78 -23.36
CA ARG A 168 -10.24 2.99 -24.59
C ARG A 168 -11.68 2.65 -24.96
N ALA A 169 -12.53 2.33 -23.99
CA ALA A 169 -13.95 2.10 -24.24
C ALA A 169 -14.63 3.37 -24.79
N ASP A 170 -14.34 4.54 -24.23
CA ASP A 170 -14.84 5.82 -24.74
C ASP A 170 -14.40 6.10 -26.18
N GLU A 171 -13.13 5.83 -26.52
CA GLU A 171 -12.62 5.92 -27.89
C GLU A 171 -13.41 5.02 -28.85
N VAL A 172 -13.66 3.76 -28.47
CA VAL A 172 -14.43 2.80 -29.29
C VAL A 172 -15.87 3.26 -29.50
N LEU A 173 -16.50 3.84 -28.47
CA LEU A 173 -17.86 4.37 -28.59
C LEU A 173 -17.92 5.59 -29.52
N ALA A 174 -16.88 6.43 -29.51
CA ALA A 174 -16.77 7.62 -30.36
C ALA A 174 -16.34 7.33 -31.81
N ASP A 175 -15.65 6.20 -32.05
CA ASP A 175 -15.17 5.80 -33.38
C ASP A 175 -16.33 5.38 -34.29
N PRO A 176 -16.60 6.05 -35.42
CA PRO A 176 -17.68 5.68 -36.34
C PRO A 176 -17.48 4.30 -36.99
N ASP A 177 -16.23 3.83 -37.11
CA ASP A 177 -15.88 2.58 -37.79
C ASP A 177 -15.90 1.37 -36.84
N ALA A 178 -16.14 1.57 -35.53
CA ALA A 178 -16.26 0.49 -34.55
C ALA A 178 -17.45 -0.44 -34.85
N THR A 179 -17.21 -1.74 -34.75
CA THR A 179 -18.24 -2.77 -34.96
C THR A 179 -19.26 -2.79 -33.83
N GLU A 180 -20.43 -3.40 -34.04
CA GLU A 180 -21.45 -3.51 -32.99
C GLU A 180 -20.93 -4.29 -31.77
N THR A 181 -20.25 -5.42 -31.99
CA THR A 181 -19.60 -6.20 -30.93
C THR A 181 -18.59 -5.36 -30.13
N GLN A 182 -17.81 -4.50 -30.79
CA GLN A 182 -16.88 -3.60 -30.11
C GLN A 182 -17.60 -2.54 -29.28
N ARG A 183 -18.68 -1.95 -29.82
CA ARG A 183 -19.49 -0.96 -29.10
C ARG A 183 -20.22 -1.57 -27.92
N GLU A 184 -20.73 -2.79 -28.05
CA GLU A 184 -21.36 -3.54 -26.97
C GLU A 184 -20.36 -3.82 -25.84
N ALA A 185 -19.18 -4.36 -26.17
CA ALA A 185 -18.12 -4.58 -25.19
C ALA A 185 -17.71 -3.28 -24.48
N ALA A 186 -17.58 -2.18 -25.23
CA ALA A 186 -17.25 -0.87 -24.67
C ALA A 186 -18.35 -0.32 -23.75
N ARG A 187 -19.64 -0.50 -24.09
CA ARG A 187 -20.78 -0.13 -23.23
C ARG A 187 -20.74 -0.90 -21.92
N ILE A 188 -20.59 -2.22 -21.95
CA ILE A 188 -20.51 -3.07 -20.75
C ILE A 188 -19.31 -2.68 -19.88
N ILE A 189 -18.16 -2.37 -20.50
CA ILE A 189 -16.99 -1.85 -19.78
C ILE A 189 -17.34 -0.56 -19.03
N ASN A 190 -17.92 0.42 -19.71
CA ASN A 190 -18.25 1.70 -19.09
C ASN A 190 -19.33 1.57 -18.00
N GLU A 191 -20.32 0.70 -18.19
CA GLU A 191 -21.35 0.42 -17.16
C GLU A 191 -20.73 -0.21 -15.90
N ILE A 192 -19.77 -1.12 -16.04
CA ILE A 192 -19.05 -1.70 -14.88
C ILE A 192 -18.19 -0.63 -14.18
N LEU A 193 -17.56 0.27 -14.94
CA LEU A 193 -16.76 1.37 -14.37
C LEU A 193 -17.63 2.37 -13.60
N GLU A 194 -18.81 2.71 -14.14
CA GLU A 194 -19.76 3.59 -13.46
C GLU A 194 -20.34 2.91 -12.20
N LEU A 195 -20.70 1.63 -12.28
CA LEU A 195 -21.14 0.85 -11.12
C LEU A 195 -20.11 0.88 -9.98
N ASP A 196 -18.84 0.63 -10.28
CA ASP A 196 -17.77 0.70 -9.26
C ASP A 196 -17.55 2.12 -8.72
N ARG A 197 -17.76 3.15 -9.54
CA ARG A 197 -17.69 4.55 -9.09
C ARG A 197 -18.83 4.89 -8.13
N GLU A 198 -20.07 4.55 -8.48
CA GLU A 198 -21.25 4.76 -7.64
C GLU A 198 -21.10 4.03 -6.31
N GLU A 199 -20.63 2.78 -6.34
CA GLU A 199 -20.33 1.97 -5.17
C GLU A 199 -19.27 2.62 -4.27
N LYS A 200 -18.16 3.10 -4.86
CA LYS A 200 -17.11 3.79 -4.11
C LYS A 200 -17.63 5.03 -3.40
N LEU A 201 -18.49 5.81 -4.06
CA LEU A 201 -19.13 6.98 -3.45
C LEU A 201 -20.07 6.57 -2.31
N ALA A 202 -20.88 5.53 -2.50
CA ALA A 202 -21.75 4.99 -1.46
C ALA A 202 -20.96 4.48 -0.23
N TYR A 203 -19.82 3.81 -0.46
CA TYR A 203 -18.94 3.39 0.63
C TYR A 203 -18.31 4.58 1.35
N PHE A 204 -17.97 5.65 0.63
CA PHE A 204 -17.47 6.88 1.25
C PHE A 204 -18.55 7.58 2.07
N ASP A 205 -19.80 7.57 1.62
CA ASP A 205 -20.94 8.04 2.42
C ASP A 205 -21.10 7.21 3.70
N HIS A 206 -20.99 5.88 3.60
CA HIS A 206 -20.98 4.97 4.74
C HIS A 206 -19.88 5.31 5.75
N LEU A 207 -18.62 5.48 5.29
CA LEU A 207 -17.52 5.88 6.16
C LEU A 207 -17.72 7.27 6.79
N ARG A 208 -18.32 8.24 6.07
CA ARG A 208 -18.61 9.57 6.64
C ARG A 208 -19.66 9.53 7.74
N ALA A 209 -20.57 8.57 7.69
CA ALA A 209 -21.60 8.38 8.71
C ALA A 209 -21.09 7.66 9.96
N ALA A 210 -19.99 6.91 9.85
CA ALA A 210 -19.41 6.17 10.95
C ALA A 210 -18.65 7.08 11.94
N GLU A 211 -18.75 6.74 13.23
CA GLU A 211 -17.91 7.33 14.26
C GLU A 211 -16.45 6.91 14.02
N GLN A 212 -15.50 7.78 14.35
CA GLN A 212 -14.07 7.51 14.18
C GLN A 212 -13.40 7.45 15.54
N ASN A 213 -12.37 6.60 15.65
CA ASN A 213 -11.52 6.53 16.81
C ASN A 213 -10.22 7.32 16.57
N PRO A 214 -10.07 8.54 17.12
CA PRO A 214 -8.92 9.40 16.82
C PRO A 214 -7.58 8.79 17.22
N ARG A 215 -7.56 8.00 18.29
CA ARG A 215 -6.35 7.31 18.76
C ARG A 215 -5.91 6.27 17.74
N ASN A 216 -6.82 5.46 17.22
CA ASN A 216 -6.50 4.48 16.18
C ASN A 216 -6.06 5.15 14.87
N VAL A 217 -6.72 6.25 14.47
CA VAL A 217 -6.31 7.01 13.28
C VAL A 217 -4.89 7.56 13.44
N GLU A 218 -4.55 8.06 14.61
CA GLU A 218 -3.22 8.55 14.92
C GLU A 218 -2.17 7.43 14.95
N THR A 219 -2.45 6.31 15.63
CA THR A 219 -1.59 5.13 15.65
C THR A 219 -1.32 4.63 14.24
N PHE A 220 -2.35 4.51 13.42
CA PHE A 220 -2.22 4.13 12.01
C PHE A 220 -1.29 5.07 11.25
N ALA A 221 -1.44 6.39 11.43
CA ALA A 221 -0.59 7.35 10.74
C ALA A 221 0.89 7.25 11.15
N HIS A 222 1.16 7.12 12.45
CA HIS A 222 2.52 6.94 12.97
C HIS A 222 3.16 5.66 12.42
N LEU A 223 2.45 4.53 12.51
CA LEU A 223 2.97 3.25 12.03
C LEU A 223 3.26 3.26 10.52
N ILE A 224 2.39 3.86 9.71
CA ILE A 224 2.64 4.00 8.27
C ILE A 224 3.88 4.86 7.99
N VAL A 225 4.09 5.92 8.77
CA VAL A 225 5.25 6.81 8.62
C VAL A 225 6.54 6.10 9.07
N CYS A 226 6.52 5.33 10.16
CA CYS A 226 7.63 4.48 10.59
C CYS A 226 7.96 3.41 9.56
N GLY A 227 6.95 2.84 8.89
CA GLY A 227 7.19 1.97 7.76
C GLY A 227 6.43 0.66 7.75
N TYR A 228 5.53 0.44 8.71
CA TYR A 228 4.73 -0.78 8.79
C TYR A 228 3.67 -0.79 7.70
N HIS A 229 3.99 -1.43 6.56
CA HIS A 229 3.22 -1.34 5.32
C HIS A 229 2.51 -2.65 4.95
N THR A 230 2.44 -3.61 5.87
CA THR A 230 1.67 -4.84 5.72
C THR A 230 0.62 -4.93 6.81
N ALA A 231 -0.46 -5.66 6.55
CA ALA A 231 -1.51 -5.84 7.55
C ALA A 231 -1.03 -6.59 8.80
N ASP A 232 -0.07 -7.49 8.64
CA ASP A 232 0.49 -8.27 9.76
C ASP A 232 1.39 -7.39 10.62
N ALA A 233 2.33 -6.66 10.01
CA ALA A 233 3.20 -5.72 10.73
C ALA A 233 2.42 -4.59 11.39
N LEU A 234 1.37 -4.08 10.73
CA LEU A 234 0.47 -3.12 11.37
C LEU A 234 -0.20 -3.74 12.58
N ARG A 235 -0.78 -4.94 12.47
CA ARG A 235 -1.55 -5.57 13.56
C ARG A 235 -0.71 -5.85 14.79
N GLU A 236 0.54 -6.24 14.58
CA GLU A 236 1.51 -6.48 15.63
C GLU A 236 1.80 -5.25 16.49
N HIS A 237 2.07 -4.12 15.83
CA HIS A 237 2.41 -2.87 16.51
C HIS A 237 1.19 -1.98 16.77
N PHE A 238 -0.01 -2.35 16.30
CA PHE A 238 -1.21 -1.53 16.48
C PHE A 238 -1.67 -1.51 17.94
N ASP A 239 -1.49 -2.64 18.62
CA ASP A 239 -1.84 -2.82 20.02
C ASP A 239 -0.74 -2.30 20.97
N GLU A 240 0.43 -1.91 20.43
CA GLU A 240 1.45 -1.22 21.21
C GLU A 240 0.97 0.15 21.66
N ASP A 241 1.53 0.64 22.77
CA ASP A 241 1.18 1.97 23.25
C ASP A 241 1.70 3.02 22.27
N LEU A 242 0.80 3.78 21.64
CA LEU A 242 1.14 4.94 20.81
C LEU A 242 2.16 5.86 21.49
N ASP A 243 2.10 5.99 22.82
CA ASP A 243 3.05 6.78 23.59
C ASP A 243 4.48 6.19 23.55
N GLU A 244 4.65 4.89 23.37
CA GLU A 244 5.94 4.24 23.13
C GLU A 244 6.50 4.57 21.74
N ILE A 245 5.69 4.43 20.68
CA ILE A 245 6.08 4.80 19.32
C ILE A 245 6.53 6.27 19.29
N LYS A 246 5.75 7.17 19.90
CA LYS A 246 6.10 8.60 20.01
C LYS A 246 7.39 8.83 20.79
N ARG A 247 7.61 8.11 21.89
CA ARG A 247 8.85 8.22 22.67
C ARG A 247 10.06 7.82 21.84
N LEU A 248 9.97 6.75 21.07
CA LEU A 248 11.08 6.28 20.22
C LEU A 248 11.39 7.28 19.10
N LEU A 249 10.36 7.82 18.45
CA LEU A 249 10.52 8.89 17.45
C LEU A 249 11.15 10.15 18.07
N ALA A 250 10.67 10.59 19.24
CA ALA A 250 11.21 11.76 19.92
C ALA A 250 12.65 11.58 20.41
N ALA A 251 13.05 10.34 20.73
CA ALA A 251 14.41 9.97 21.09
C ALA A 251 15.33 9.78 19.87
N ASP A 252 14.81 9.98 18.65
CA ASP A 252 15.54 9.76 17.41
C ASP A 252 16.02 8.29 17.25
N ALA A 253 15.36 7.38 17.96
CA ALA A 253 15.73 5.96 18.06
C ALA A 253 15.14 5.11 16.92
N TYR A 254 14.68 5.74 15.83
CA TYR A 254 14.11 5.06 14.67
C TYR A 254 14.47 5.76 13.36
N ARG A 255 14.88 4.98 12.35
CA ARG A 255 15.25 5.46 11.02
C ARG A 255 14.66 4.58 9.93
N LEU A 256 14.27 5.19 8.82
CA LEU A 256 13.85 4.47 7.63
C LEU A 256 14.89 4.65 6.51
N TYR A 257 15.45 3.55 6.03
CA TYR A 257 16.38 3.54 4.91
C TYR A 257 15.72 3.01 3.65
N GLU A 258 15.57 3.86 2.64
CA GLU A 258 15.15 3.42 1.31
C GLU A 258 16.38 3.03 0.47
N VAL A 259 16.45 1.75 0.11
CA VAL A 259 17.53 1.15 -0.66
C VAL A 259 17.06 0.92 -2.10
N ASN A 260 17.65 1.66 -3.05
CA ASN A 260 17.36 1.45 -4.46
C ASN A 260 18.02 0.15 -4.97
N ARG A 261 17.21 -0.87 -5.24
CA ARG A 261 17.70 -2.21 -5.63
C ARG A 261 18.40 -2.26 -7.00
N ASN A 262 18.30 -1.21 -7.80
CA ASN A 262 18.91 -1.10 -9.12
C ASN A 262 20.23 -0.30 -9.10
N SER A 263 20.37 0.67 -8.19
CA SER A 263 21.54 1.56 -8.13
C SER A 263 22.37 1.40 -6.85
N ALA A 264 21.91 0.61 -5.88
CA ALA A 264 22.46 0.50 -4.53
C ALA A 264 22.56 1.85 -3.80
N THR A 265 21.77 2.85 -4.20
CA THR A 265 21.71 4.13 -3.50
C THR A 265 20.84 3.97 -2.26
N VAL A 266 21.33 4.45 -1.12
CA VAL A 266 20.59 4.45 0.15
C VAL A 266 20.25 5.88 0.52
N THR A 267 18.96 6.16 0.68
CA THR A 267 18.46 7.42 1.23
C THR A 267 17.90 7.18 2.61
N ASP A 268 18.23 8.09 3.52
CA ASP A 268 17.73 8.14 4.88
C ASP A 268 16.50 9.05 4.93
N GLU A 269 15.51 8.63 5.69
CA GLU A 269 14.37 9.46 6.07
C GLU A 269 14.13 9.29 7.57
N ASN A 270 14.04 10.42 8.27
CA ASN A 270 13.74 10.46 9.69
C ASN A 270 12.22 10.60 9.89
N PRO A 271 11.51 9.56 10.37
CA PRO A 271 10.06 9.66 10.59
C PRO A 271 9.69 10.71 11.64
N ALA A 272 10.58 11.00 12.60
CA ALA A 272 10.36 12.06 13.59
C ALA A 272 10.33 13.44 12.94
N GLU A 273 11.16 13.69 11.92
CA GLU A 273 11.16 14.94 11.15
C GLU A 273 9.89 15.07 10.29
N LEU A 274 9.44 13.97 9.68
CA LEU A 274 8.19 13.96 8.91
C LEU A 274 6.98 14.31 9.76
N LEU A 275 6.93 13.81 11.00
CA LEU A 275 5.84 14.08 11.93
C LEU A 275 6.05 15.36 12.74
N ALA A 276 7.20 16.02 12.61
CA ALA A 276 7.52 17.22 13.35
C ALA A 276 6.56 18.36 12.98
N GLY A 277 6.03 19.03 14.02
CA GLY A 277 5.15 20.19 13.84
C GLY A 277 3.71 19.87 13.47
N PHE A 278 3.29 18.60 13.50
CA PHE A 278 1.87 18.27 13.58
C PHE A 278 1.37 18.42 15.02
N GLU A 279 0.28 19.17 15.19
CA GLU A 279 -0.49 19.18 16.43
C GLU A 279 -1.51 18.04 16.35
N TRP A 280 -1.30 16.97 17.13
CA TRP A 280 -2.13 15.77 17.12
C TRP A 280 -3.46 15.94 17.86
N GLU A 281 -4.17 17.02 17.55
CA GLU A 281 -5.50 17.32 18.04
C GLU A 281 -6.52 17.03 16.94
N ASP A 282 -7.69 16.52 17.31
CA ASP A 282 -8.80 16.33 16.35
C ASP A 282 -8.44 15.46 15.12
N THR A 283 -7.55 14.49 15.33
CA THR A 283 -7.05 13.56 14.31
C THR A 283 -8.17 12.69 13.75
N ARG A 284 -8.30 12.64 12.42
CA ARG A 284 -9.39 11.95 11.73
C ARG A 284 -9.03 11.59 10.28
N VAL A 285 -9.77 10.66 9.72
CA VAL A 285 -9.85 10.41 8.28
C VAL A 285 -10.89 11.35 7.66
N GLU A 286 -10.44 12.25 6.79
CA GLU A 286 -11.30 13.05 5.93
C GLU A 286 -11.58 12.30 4.62
N VAL A 287 -12.87 12.09 4.35
CA VAL A 287 -13.37 11.42 3.16
C VAL A 287 -13.98 12.49 2.24
N PRO A 288 -13.38 12.83 1.08
CA PRO A 288 -13.89 13.90 0.23
C PRO A 288 -15.18 13.47 -0.47
N GLU A 289 -16.05 14.43 -0.77
CA GLU A 289 -17.32 14.21 -1.49
C GLU A 289 -17.10 13.65 -2.90
N ASP A 290 -15.99 14.00 -3.55
CA ASP A 290 -15.71 13.68 -4.95
C ASP A 290 -15.21 12.24 -5.18
N GLY A 291 -14.97 11.47 -4.11
CA GLY A 291 -14.57 10.08 -4.24
C GLY A 291 -13.13 9.85 -4.69
N THR A 292 -12.26 10.86 -4.67
CA THR A 292 -10.89 10.76 -5.22
C THR A 292 -9.95 9.95 -4.31
N SER A 293 -9.67 10.45 -3.10
CA SER A 293 -8.80 9.80 -2.10
C SER A 293 -9.14 10.27 -0.68
N VAL A 294 -9.05 9.39 0.31
CA VAL A 294 -9.23 9.78 1.72
C VAL A 294 -7.92 10.30 2.30
N SER A 295 -7.98 11.17 3.30
CA SER A 295 -6.80 11.78 3.90
C SER A 295 -6.80 11.58 5.41
N VAL A 296 -5.66 11.21 6.00
CA VAL A 296 -5.49 11.38 7.45
C VAL A 296 -5.08 12.81 7.70
N VAL A 297 -5.83 13.51 8.54
CA VAL A 297 -5.60 14.90 8.90
C VAL A 297 -5.54 15.07 10.41
N THR A 298 -4.84 16.11 10.85
CA THR A 298 -4.76 16.46 12.27
C THR A 298 -4.55 17.97 12.45
N GLY A 299 -4.88 18.49 13.62
CA GLY A 299 -4.80 19.90 13.99
C GLY A 299 -6.18 20.52 14.27
N PRO A 300 -6.20 21.77 14.75
CA PRO A 300 -7.44 22.42 15.17
C PRO A 300 -8.42 22.63 14.01
N PRO A 301 -9.74 22.69 14.29
CA PRO A 301 -10.75 23.00 13.28
C PRO A 301 -10.41 24.29 12.51
N GLY A 302 -10.30 24.19 11.18
CA GLY A 302 -9.98 25.32 10.30
C GLY A 302 -8.49 25.46 9.93
N ASN A 303 -7.60 24.69 10.54
CA ASN A 303 -6.18 24.63 10.17
C ASN A 303 -5.64 23.18 10.23
N ARG A 304 -6.44 22.22 9.77
CA ARG A 304 -6.00 20.82 9.70
C ARG A 304 -4.94 20.66 8.64
N ARG A 305 -3.87 19.93 8.99
CA ARG A 305 -2.80 19.54 8.08
C ARG A 305 -2.99 18.08 7.70
N ARG A 306 -2.69 17.76 6.44
CA ARG A 306 -2.73 16.40 5.93
C ARG A 306 -1.44 15.67 6.29
N VAL A 307 -1.57 14.52 6.93
CA VAL A 307 -0.45 13.63 7.28
C VAL A 307 -0.27 12.56 6.21
N LEU A 308 -1.38 11.94 5.78
CA LEU A 308 -1.38 10.89 4.76
C LEU A 308 -2.47 11.15 3.73
N ASN A 309 -2.23 10.75 2.48
CA ASN A 309 -3.26 10.59 1.46
C ASN A 309 -3.38 9.12 1.07
N ILE A 310 -4.60 8.61 0.96
CA ILE A 310 -4.88 7.20 0.72
C ILE A 310 -5.87 7.05 -0.42
N ALA A 311 -5.44 6.42 -1.50
CA ALA A 311 -6.24 6.22 -2.70
C ALA A 311 -6.52 4.73 -2.93
N TYR A 312 -7.78 4.38 -3.17
CA TYR A 312 -8.12 3.08 -3.74
C TYR A 312 -7.61 3.02 -5.18
N ASN A 313 -6.85 1.98 -5.49
CA ASN A 313 -6.14 1.81 -6.75
C ASN A 313 -6.34 0.42 -7.33
N TRP A 314 -6.80 0.35 -8.59
CA TRP A 314 -7.03 -0.89 -9.33
C TRP A 314 -5.84 -1.29 -10.24
N LYS A 315 -4.66 -0.66 -10.06
CA LYS A 315 -3.38 -0.99 -10.72
C LYS A 315 -3.46 -1.03 -12.26
N ASN A 316 -4.05 -0.02 -12.90
CA ASN A 316 -4.29 0.05 -14.36
C ASN A 316 -5.04 -1.16 -14.95
N LYS A 317 -5.77 -1.90 -14.10
CA LYS A 317 -6.63 -2.99 -14.53
C LYS A 317 -8.07 -2.50 -14.57
N PHE A 318 -8.93 -3.28 -15.22
CA PHE A 318 -10.36 -3.03 -15.34
C PHE A 318 -10.96 -2.86 -13.93
N GLN A 319 -11.29 -1.61 -13.57
CA GLN A 319 -11.93 -1.25 -12.30
C GLN A 319 -13.33 -1.87 -12.23
N GLY A 320 -13.82 -2.19 -11.02
CA GLY A 320 -14.99 -3.06 -10.83
C GLY A 320 -14.75 -4.56 -10.97
N ILE A 321 -13.68 -4.97 -11.68
CA ILE A 321 -13.33 -6.40 -11.82
C ILE A 321 -12.28 -6.83 -10.81
N GLN A 322 -11.23 -6.04 -10.66
CA GLN A 322 -10.12 -6.38 -9.78
C GLN A 322 -10.36 -5.89 -8.35
N THR A 323 -9.78 -6.61 -7.40
CA THR A 323 -9.67 -6.15 -6.01
C THR A 323 -8.76 -4.93 -5.96
N PRO A 324 -9.22 -3.77 -5.45
CA PRO A 324 -8.35 -2.62 -5.27
C PRO A 324 -7.29 -2.88 -4.20
N SER A 325 -6.17 -2.17 -4.31
CA SER A 325 -5.27 -1.93 -3.18
C SER A 325 -5.42 -0.49 -2.71
N MET A 326 -5.09 -0.22 -1.45
CA MET A 326 -4.99 1.13 -0.94
C MET A 326 -3.55 1.63 -1.05
N ASN A 327 -3.34 2.62 -1.92
CA ASN A 327 -2.06 3.28 -2.10
C ASN A 327 -1.97 4.47 -1.13
N VAL A 328 -1.00 4.45 -0.23
CA VAL A 328 -0.75 5.53 0.73
C VAL A 328 0.39 6.42 0.25
N PHE A 329 0.27 7.72 0.47
CA PHE A 329 1.25 8.75 0.12
C PHE A 329 1.44 9.69 1.31
N VAL A 330 2.67 10.17 1.50
CA VAL A 330 2.95 11.31 2.37
C VAL A 330 2.86 12.56 1.49
N PRO A 331 2.06 13.58 1.84
CA PRO A 331 2.01 14.83 1.08
C PRO A 331 3.38 15.51 1.07
N GLU A 332 3.76 16.15 -0.04
CA GLU A 332 4.95 17.01 -0.07
C GLU A 332 4.75 18.17 0.92
N ALA A 333 5.78 18.42 1.74
CA ALA A 333 5.78 19.40 2.83
C ALA A 333 5.78 20.86 2.37
#